data_AF-A0A1V3X1C8-F1
#
_entry.id   AF-A0A1V3X1C8-F1
#
_cell.length_a   1.000
_cell.length_b   1.000
_cell.length_c   1.000
_cell.angle_alpha   90.00
_cell.angle_beta   90.00
_cell.angle_gamma   90.00
#
_symmetry.space_group_name_H-M   'P 1'
#
loop_
_entity.id
_entity.type
_entity.pdbx_description
1 polymer ?
#
loop_
_entity_poly.entity_id
_entity_poly.type
_entity_poly.pdbx_seq_one_letter_code
_entity_poly.pdbx_strand_id
1 'polypeptide(L)'
;MMDVIHKTPHDYRVPPNLSDYEQARAQFRWSDVPALCEGMGENRCNIGYAALDRHVQDAAGRPQRIPHCGSSPTKAGTARCPRGISAMRS
;
A
#
# COMPACT_ATOMS: atom_id res chain seq x y z
N MET A 1 -2.89 18.88 -25.14
CA MET A 1 -3.32 17.52 -25.55
C MET A 1 -2.54 16.55 -24.70
N MET A 2 -3.22 15.61 -24.06
CA MET A 2 -2.65 14.72 -23.03
C MET A 2 -2.42 13.36 -23.69
N ASP A 3 -1.20 12.87 -23.56
CA ASP A 3 -0.82 11.55 -24.05
C ASP A 3 -1.23 10.51 -23.00
N VAL A 4 -2.11 9.59 -23.38
CA VAL A 4 -2.60 8.53 -22.49
C VAL A 4 -1.70 7.32 -22.66
N ILE A 5 -1.00 6.94 -21.59
CA ILE A 5 -0.14 5.75 -21.58
C ILE A 5 -0.99 4.52 -21.30
N HIS A 6 -1.15 3.66 -22.30
CA HIS A 6 -1.81 2.36 -22.15
C HIS A 6 -0.83 1.30 -21.65
N LYS A 7 -1.21 0.55 -20.62
CA LYS A 7 -0.46 -0.59 -20.07
C LYS A 7 -1.23 -1.87 -20.28
N THR A 8 -0.55 -2.89 -20.76
CA THR A 8 -1.05 -4.26 -20.93
C THR A 8 -0.63 -5.13 -19.75
N PRO A 9 -1.30 -6.28 -19.52
CA PRO A 9 -0.89 -7.23 -18.48
C PRO A 9 0.58 -7.64 -18.52
N HIS A 10 1.18 -7.71 -19.71
CA HIS A 10 2.57 -8.07 -19.93
C HIS A 10 3.57 -6.99 -19.47
N ASP A 11 3.11 -5.75 -19.26
CA ASP A 11 3.95 -4.66 -18.76
C ASP A 11 4.18 -4.75 -17.24
N TYR A 12 3.43 -5.62 -16.55
CA TYR A 12 3.51 -5.76 -15.11
C TYR A 12 4.36 -6.95 -14.70
N ARG A 13 5.46 -6.68 -13.99
CA ARG A 13 6.27 -7.73 -13.36
C ARG A 13 5.53 -8.41 -12.20
N VAL A 14 4.63 -7.69 -11.55
CA VAL A 14 3.76 -8.18 -10.47
C VAL A 14 2.33 -7.91 -10.90
N PRO A 15 1.41 -8.91 -10.85
CA PRO A 15 0.03 -8.69 -11.25
C PRO A 15 -0.58 -7.48 -10.53
N PRO A 16 -1.39 -6.66 -11.22
CA PRO A 16 -2.07 -5.55 -10.57
C PRO A 16 -3.03 -6.09 -9.51
N ASN A 17 -3.12 -5.40 -8.37
CA ASN A 17 -4.06 -5.75 -7.30
C ASN A 17 -5.52 -5.73 -7.77
N LEU A 18 -5.81 -5.01 -8.85
CA LEU A 18 -7.12 -4.91 -9.47
C LEU A 18 -7.00 -5.16 -10.97
N SER A 19 -7.41 -6.35 -11.41
CA SER A 19 -7.33 -6.78 -12.80
C SER A 19 -8.49 -6.30 -13.67
N ASP A 20 -9.67 -6.14 -13.07
CA ASP A 20 -10.88 -5.63 -13.73
C ASP A 20 -11.52 -4.55 -12.84
N TYR A 21 -11.29 -3.30 -13.21
CA TYR A 21 -11.82 -2.16 -12.46
C TYR A 21 -13.34 -2.05 -12.55
N GLU A 22 -13.91 -2.26 -13.74
CA GLU A 22 -15.34 -2.07 -13.98
C GLU A 22 -16.17 -3.10 -13.23
N GLN A 23 -15.75 -4.37 -13.27
CA GLN A 23 -16.40 -5.42 -12.52
C GLN A 23 -16.31 -5.20 -11.01
N ALA A 24 -15.11 -4.88 -10.49
CA ALA A 24 -14.92 -4.64 -9.07
C ALA A 24 -15.76 -3.45 -8.58
N ARG A 25 -15.84 -2.37 -9.36
CA ARG A 25 -16.69 -1.22 -9.07
C ARG A 25 -18.17 -1.60 -9.05
N ALA A 26 -18.64 -2.40 -10.01
CA ALA A 26 -20.03 -2.82 -10.09
C ALA A 26 -20.46 -3.70 -8.90
N GLN A 27 -19.53 -4.51 -8.39
CA GLN A 27 -19.78 -5.46 -7.30
C GLN A 27 -19.60 -4.84 -5.91
N PHE A 28 -18.83 -3.76 -5.78
CA PHE A 28 -18.54 -3.14 -4.48
C PHE A 28 -19.81 -2.69 -3.73
N ARG A 29 -19.92 -3.05 -2.45
CA ARG A 29 -20.92 -2.52 -1.52
C ARG A 29 -20.25 -2.08 -0.22
N TRP A 30 -20.69 -0.93 0.31
CA TRP A 30 -20.20 -0.44 1.60
C TRP A 30 -20.52 -1.38 2.76
N SER A 31 -21.60 -2.16 2.66
CA SER A 31 -21.96 -3.19 3.64
C SER A 31 -20.93 -4.30 3.76
N ASP A 32 -20.13 -4.52 2.72
CA ASP A 32 -19.14 -5.61 2.67
C ASP A 32 -17.81 -5.18 3.32
N VAL A 33 -17.67 -3.89 3.63
CA VAL A 33 -16.49 -3.34 4.31
C VAL A 33 -16.57 -3.69 5.80
N PRO A 34 -15.53 -4.33 6.38
CA PRO A 34 -15.50 -4.66 7.80
C PRO A 34 -15.65 -3.42 8.70
N ALA A 35 -16.17 -3.62 9.91
CA ALA A 35 -16.27 -2.58 10.92
C ALA A 35 -14.86 -2.16 11.41
N LEU A 36 -14.27 -1.15 10.75
CA LEU A 36 -12.88 -0.73 10.98
C LEU A 36 -12.59 -0.27 12.42
N CYS A 37 -13.63 0.13 13.15
CA CYS A 37 -13.58 0.62 14.52
C CYS A 37 -14.11 -0.42 15.54
N GLU A 38 -14.32 -1.66 15.12
CA GLU A 38 -14.60 -2.77 16.03
C GLU A 38 -13.46 -2.93 17.05
N GLY A 39 -13.82 -3.24 18.29
CA GLY A 39 -12.88 -3.25 19.43
C GLY A 39 -12.65 -1.89 20.09
N MET A 40 -13.10 -0.78 19.47
CA MET A 40 -13.03 0.54 20.11
C MET A 40 -14.21 0.83 21.04
N GLY A 41 -15.36 0.16 20.93
CA GLY A 41 -16.58 0.45 21.70
C GLY A 41 -17.47 1.54 21.08
N GLU A 42 -18.68 1.72 21.62
CA GLU A 42 -19.72 2.56 21.01
C GLU A 42 -19.29 4.03 20.83
N ASN A 43 -19.64 4.61 19.68
CA ASN A 43 -19.33 6.00 19.30
C ASN A 43 -17.85 6.38 19.30
N ARG A 44 -16.93 5.41 19.25
CA ARG A 44 -15.48 5.66 19.16
C ARG A 44 -14.95 5.16 17.82
N CYS A 45 -14.30 6.04 17.07
CA CYS A 45 -13.64 5.68 15.83
C CYS A 45 -12.42 6.59 15.61
N ASN A 46 -11.22 5.99 15.61
CA ASN A 46 -9.96 6.69 15.43
C ASN A 46 -9.23 6.15 14.20
N ILE A 47 -8.77 7.06 13.33
CA ILE A 47 -8.10 6.68 12.09
C ILE A 47 -6.75 5.98 12.31
N GLY A 48 -6.03 6.31 13.39
CA GLY A 48 -4.80 5.63 13.79
C GLY A 48 -5.09 4.17 14.15
N TYR A 49 -6.09 3.93 14.99
CA TYR A 49 -6.51 2.58 15.34
C TYR A 49 -6.96 1.76 14.11
N ALA A 50 -7.80 2.36 13.26
CA ALA A 50 -8.33 1.71 12.07
C ALA A 50 -7.28 1.45 10.97
N ALA A 51 -6.16 2.20 10.95
CA ALA A 51 -5.13 2.04 9.93
C ALA A 51 -3.88 1.28 10.44
N LEU A 52 -3.56 1.38 11.72
CA LEU A 52 -2.31 0.91 12.30
C LEU A 52 -2.55 -0.07 13.44
N ASP A 53 -3.13 0.37 14.55
CA ASP A 53 -3.12 -0.40 15.80
C ASP A 53 -3.79 -1.76 15.66
N ARG A 54 -4.94 -1.85 14.97
CA ARG A 54 -5.63 -3.15 14.77
C ARG A 54 -4.75 -4.19 14.05
N HIS A 55 -3.91 -3.76 13.11
CA HIS A 55 -3.03 -4.65 12.36
C HIS A 55 -1.78 -5.06 13.14
N VAL A 56 -1.36 -4.24 14.11
CA VAL A 56 -0.24 -4.58 15.01
C VAL A 56 -0.65 -5.64 16.03
N GLN A 57 -1.91 -5.63 16.46
CA GLN A 57 -2.44 -6.66 17.37
C GLN A 57 -2.69 -8.00 16.65
N ASP A 58 -3.10 -7.97 15.38
CA ASP A 58 -3.41 -9.18 14.59
C ASP A 58 -2.17 -9.84 13.96
N ALA A 59 -1.11 -9.08 13.69
CA ALA A 59 0.16 -9.63 13.22
C ALA A 59 1.06 -9.97 14.41
N ALA A 60 1.76 -11.11 14.37
CA ALA A 60 2.83 -11.43 15.33
C ALA A 60 4.00 -10.44 15.22
N GLY A 61 3.81 -9.21 15.71
CA GLY A 61 4.77 -8.17 16.03
C GLY A 61 6.03 -8.07 15.18
N ARG A 62 5.97 -8.19 13.85
CA ARG A 62 7.14 -7.87 13.01
C ARG A 62 7.11 -6.38 12.69
N PRO A 63 8.02 -5.57 13.26
CA PRO A 63 8.09 -4.15 12.91
C PRO A 63 8.42 -4.02 11.42
N GLN A 64 7.47 -3.49 10.64
CA GLN A 64 7.73 -3.09 9.27
C GLN A 64 8.48 -1.76 9.29
N ARG A 65 9.76 -1.80 8.93
CA ARG A 65 10.56 -0.59 8.73
C ARG A 65 10.12 0.05 7.41
N ILE A 66 9.41 1.18 7.47
CA ILE A 66 9.09 1.98 6.29
C ILE A 66 10.34 2.77 5.90
N PRO A 67 11.02 2.45 4.78
CA PRO A 67 12.21 3.19 4.40
C PRO A 67 11.81 4.58 3.93
N HIS A 68 12.33 5.61 4.59
CA HIS A 68 12.21 6.99 4.12
C HIS A 68 13.11 7.18 2.89
N CYS A 69 12.51 7.40 1.72
CA CYS A 69 13.21 7.83 0.52
C CYS A 69 13.06 9.36 0.38
N GLY A 70 13.81 10.12 1.17
CA GLY A 70 13.91 11.56 1.00
C GLY A 70 14.91 11.91 -0.09
N SER A 71 14.55 12.82 -0.99
CA SER A 71 15.54 13.51 -1.81
C SER A 71 16.30 14.49 -0.90
N SER A 72 17.52 14.12 -0.49
CA SER A 72 18.45 15.11 0.06
C SER A 72 18.65 16.20 -1.01
N PRO A 73 18.59 17.51 -0.69
CA PRO A 73 19.01 18.54 -1.63
C PRO A 73 20.52 18.40 -1.82
N THR A 74 20.92 17.54 -2.74
CA THR A 74 22.31 17.41 -3.15
C THR A 74 22.59 18.55 -4.11
N LYS A 75 23.60 19.37 -3.79
CA LYS A 75 24.30 20.15 -4.81
C LYS A 75 24.66 19.17 -5.94
N ALA A 76 24.31 19.57 -7.16
CA ALA A 76 24.31 18.79 -8.38
C ALA A 76 25.28 17.60 -8.42
N GLY A 77 24.75 16.40 -8.66
CA GLY A 77 25.52 15.23 -9.09
C GLY A 77 25.21 13.97 -8.30
N THR A 78 24.32 13.14 -8.84
CA THR A 78 24.16 11.71 -8.52
C THR A 78 23.33 11.33 -7.28
N ALA A 79 22.04 11.71 -7.24
CA ALA A 79 21.08 11.01 -6.38
C ALA A 79 20.59 9.72 -7.08
N ARG A 80 21.23 8.59 -6.77
CA ARG A 80 20.74 7.25 -7.16
C ARG A 80 20.18 6.58 -5.91
N CYS A 81 18.88 6.27 -5.88
CA CYS A 81 18.34 5.33 -4.89
C CYS A 81 19.09 4.01 -5.01
N PRO A 82 19.68 3.46 -3.94
CA PRO A 82 20.32 2.16 -4.01
C PRO A 82 19.23 1.12 -4.35
N ARG A 83 19.34 0.54 -5.55
CA ARG A 83 18.62 -0.67 -5.92
C ARG A 83 19.13 -1.80 -5.01
N GLY A 84 18.22 -2.50 -4.34
CA GLY A 84 18.49 -3.85 -3.88
C GLY A 84 17.84 -4.24 -2.55
N ILE A 85 16.61 -4.74 -2.61
CA ILE A 85 16.30 -5.95 -1.83
C ILE A 85 17.00 -7.09 -2.58
N SER A 86 18.25 -7.39 -2.22
CA SER A 86 18.89 -8.62 -2.67
C SER A 86 18.36 -9.75 -1.80
N ALA A 87 17.72 -10.71 -2.44
CA ALA A 87 17.33 -11.98 -1.85
C ALA A 87 18.54 -12.62 -1.14
N MET A 88 18.36 -13.02 0.11
CA MET A 88 19.26 -13.99 0.75
C MET A 88 18.44 -15.25 0.98
N ARG A 89 18.48 -16.13 -0.03
CA ARG A 89 18.31 -17.57 0.18
C ARG A 89 19.69 -18.10 0.56
N SER A 90 19.77 -18.85 1.64
CA SER A 90 20.70 -19.96 1.85
C SER A 90 19.98 -20.92 2.77
#